data_AF-A0A2I0TLD1-F1
#
_entry.id   AF-A0A2I0TLD1-F1
#
_cell.length_a   1.000
_cell.length_b   1.000
_cell.length_c   1.000
_cell.angle_alpha   90.00
_cell.angle_beta   90.00
_cell.angle_gamma   90.00
#
_symmetry.space_group_name_H-M   'P 1'
#
loop_
_entity.id
_entity.type
_entity.pdbx_description
1 polymer ?
#
loop_
_entity_poly.entity_id
_entity_poly.type
_entity_poly.pdbx_seq_one_letter_code
_entity_poly.pdbx_strand_id
1 'polypeptide(L)'
;MYIAKAVKISAKQLGIWKDVRIEAYNHYHLIYFSLTSFFVKSAQQWSLEIESIFDVVSSKPIAGLVTVNIPKLQTQQTFSVMLQPGEGSIVLLVNINKSSTVEAWWPNGHGKQTGYNMTTTFIMETGYQIEKFSKAYFRTVELVQEPIPGSVGLSFYFRINGRPIFMKGSNWIPADSFQDRVTYDTLWLLLKSAADANMNALRVWGGGVYEQDEFYNICDELGIMIWQDFMFACALYPTDQKYLESVRAEVSHQVRRLKSHPSIILWSGNNENEAAIATNWFSIPYADREVYIKDYVMLYVKNIREIVLAVSSTEDWSYTSNFSLHRQHHENGNDQMLQQIGHHFKLPQSTDPVKKFKDLIYLTQVTAMS
;
A
#
# COMPACT_ATOMS: atom_id res chain seq x y z
N MET A 1 15.53 -0.62 -16.51
CA MET A 1 14.77 -0.47 -15.25
C MET A 1 15.78 -0.51 -14.11
N TYR A 2 16.07 0.64 -13.50
CA TYR A 2 17.13 0.75 -12.49
C TYR A 2 16.63 0.20 -11.14
N ILE A 3 17.30 -0.83 -10.62
CA ILE A 3 17.03 -1.40 -9.30
C ILE A 3 17.99 -0.74 -8.30
N ALA A 4 17.44 -0.05 -7.30
CA ALA A 4 18.20 0.39 -6.15
C ALA A 4 18.66 -0.84 -5.36
N LYS A 5 19.93 -1.23 -5.46
CA LYS A 5 20.55 -2.16 -4.52
C LYS A 5 20.70 -1.43 -3.18
N ALA A 6 19.76 -1.65 -2.26
CA ALA A 6 19.93 -1.23 -0.89
C ALA A 6 21.14 -1.98 -0.28
N VAL A 7 22.19 -1.23 0.06
CA VAL A 7 23.30 -1.76 0.86
C VAL A 7 22.73 -2.11 2.22
N LYS A 8 22.79 -3.40 2.58
CA LYS A 8 22.26 -3.94 3.85
C LYS A 8 23.20 -3.53 5.00
N ILE A 9 23.07 -2.29 5.48
CA ILE A 9 23.68 -1.88 6.75
C ILE A 9 22.78 -2.42 7.86
N SER A 10 23.17 -3.56 8.44
CA SER A 10 22.45 -4.17 9.56
C SER A 10 22.72 -3.38 10.85
N ALA A 11 21.93 -2.34 11.11
CA ALA A 11 21.73 -1.84 12.46
C ALA A 11 20.46 -2.49 13.02
N LYS A 12 20.59 -3.63 13.72
CA LYS A 12 19.48 -4.18 14.51
C LYS A 12 19.26 -3.27 15.72
N GLN A 13 18.11 -2.61 15.79
CA GLN A 13 17.82 -1.60 16.80
C GLN A 13 16.63 -2.01 17.66
N LEU A 14 16.55 -1.42 18.85
CA LEU A 14 15.42 -1.54 19.78
C LEU A 14 14.97 -0.13 20.16
N GLY A 15 13.67 0.15 20.07
CA GLY A 15 13.12 1.45 20.41
C GLY A 15 11.61 1.54 20.16
N ILE A 16 10.99 2.54 20.77
CA ILE A 16 9.60 2.93 20.48
C ILE A 16 9.66 3.91 19.30
N TRP A 17 9.38 3.40 18.10
CA TRP A 17 9.53 4.14 16.84
C TRP A 17 8.22 4.77 16.33
N LYS A 18 7.15 4.67 17.12
CA LYS A 18 5.81 5.21 16.86
C LYS A 18 5.26 5.84 18.13
N ASP A 19 4.23 6.66 17.98
CA ASP A 19 3.59 7.37 19.10
C ASP A 19 3.02 6.43 20.18
N VAL A 20 2.98 6.91 21.42
CA VAL A 20 2.41 6.20 22.58
C VAL A 20 1.42 7.13 23.28
N ARG A 21 0.19 6.65 23.48
CA ARG A 21 -0.91 7.44 24.05
C ARG A 21 -1.57 6.72 25.22
N ILE A 22 -2.16 7.52 26.11
CA ILE A 22 -3.06 7.05 27.17
C ILE A 22 -4.45 7.60 26.85
N GLU A 23 -5.41 6.71 26.63
CA GLU A 23 -6.78 7.04 26.23
C GLU A 23 -7.76 6.45 27.26
N ALA A 24 -8.40 7.31 28.06
CA ALA A 24 -9.36 6.91 29.10
C ALA A 24 -10.80 7.19 28.64
N TYR A 25 -11.69 6.23 28.86
CA TYR A 25 -13.09 6.30 28.42
C TYR A 25 -14.03 5.52 29.36
N ASN A 26 -15.33 5.84 29.34
CA ASN A 26 -16.30 5.27 30.30
C ASN A 26 -17.17 4.13 29.74
N HIS A 27 -17.66 4.27 28.50
CA HIS A 27 -18.70 3.38 27.96
C HIS A 27 -18.25 2.66 26.70
N TYR A 28 -17.60 3.39 25.80
CA TYR A 28 -17.03 2.86 24.59
C TYR A 28 -15.89 3.74 24.10
N HIS A 29 -15.05 3.18 23.24
CA HIS A 29 -13.92 3.85 22.61
C HIS A 29 -13.82 3.47 21.14
N LEU A 30 -13.60 4.45 20.26
CA LEU A 30 -13.42 4.19 18.84
C LEU A 30 -11.98 3.75 18.58
N ILE A 31 -11.79 2.45 18.37
CA ILE A 31 -10.48 1.82 18.13
C ILE A 31 -9.99 2.08 16.70
N TYR A 32 -10.92 2.03 15.74
CA TYR A 32 -10.58 2.07 14.33
C TYR A 32 -11.69 2.75 13.53
N PHE A 33 -11.27 3.54 12.54
CA PHE A 33 -12.15 4.25 11.62
C PHE A 33 -11.49 4.23 10.24
N SER A 34 -12.22 3.80 9.22
CA SER A 34 -11.77 3.88 7.83
C SER A 34 -12.91 4.26 6.91
N LEU A 35 -12.54 4.74 5.73
CA LEU A 35 -13.47 5.02 4.64
C LEU A 35 -12.92 4.49 3.34
N THR A 36 -13.76 3.82 2.54
CA THR A 36 -13.40 3.31 1.22
C THR A 36 -14.44 3.76 0.21
N SER A 37 -14.01 4.40 -0.88
CA SER A 37 -14.89 4.79 -1.98
C SER A 37 -14.96 3.69 -3.02
N PHE A 38 -16.13 3.50 -3.61
CA PHE A 38 -16.34 2.52 -4.66
C PHE A 38 -17.46 2.97 -5.60
N PHE A 39 -17.47 2.46 -6.84
CA PHE A 39 -18.40 2.90 -7.89
C PHE A 39 -19.37 1.79 -8.28
N VAL A 40 -20.62 1.96 -7.86
CA VAL A 40 -21.68 0.99 -8.12
C VAL A 40 -22.13 1.09 -9.57
N LYS A 41 -21.55 0.24 -10.44
CA LYS A 41 -21.81 0.22 -11.90
C LYS A 41 -23.31 0.08 -12.25
N SER A 42 -24.07 -0.74 -11.51
CA SER A 42 -25.52 -0.93 -11.75
C SER A 42 -26.33 0.32 -11.45
N ALA A 43 -25.94 1.08 -10.41
CA ALA A 43 -26.60 2.31 -10.01
C ALA A 43 -26.03 3.55 -10.72
N GLN A 44 -24.85 3.45 -11.37
CA GLN A 44 -24.08 4.58 -11.90
C GLN A 44 -23.87 5.66 -10.84
N GLN A 45 -23.36 5.25 -9.68
CA GLN A 45 -23.29 6.10 -8.49
C GLN A 45 -22.06 5.77 -7.65
N TRP A 46 -21.43 6.80 -7.08
CA TRP A 46 -20.38 6.63 -6.07
C TRP A 46 -21.00 6.33 -4.70
N SER A 47 -20.36 5.44 -3.97
CA SER A 47 -20.69 5.13 -2.58
C SER A 47 -19.41 5.14 -1.73
N LEU A 48 -19.59 5.45 -0.45
CA LEU A 48 -18.55 5.33 0.57
C LEU A 48 -18.97 4.27 1.58
N GLU A 49 -18.11 3.29 1.81
CA GLU A 49 -18.20 2.42 2.97
C GLU A 49 -17.39 3.03 4.11
N ILE A 50 -18.02 3.20 5.26
CA ILE A 50 -17.34 3.65 6.48
C ILE A 50 -17.38 2.49 7.47
N GLU A 51 -16.21 1.99 7.83
CA GLU A 51 -16.06 0.94 8.83
C GLU A 51 -15.51 1.55 10.12
N SER A 52 -16.15 1.26 11.25
CA SER A 52 -15.74 1.73 12.56
C SER A 52 -15.82 0.61 13.58
N ILE A 53 -14.74 0.40 14.35
CA ILE A 53 -14.67 -0.62 15.41
C ILE A 53 -14.55 0.08 16.75
N PHE A 54 -15.36 -0.36 17.70
CA PHE A 54 -15.45 0.17 19.05
C PHE A 54 -15.12 -0.89 20.09
N ASP A 55 -14.38 -0.49 21.12
CA ASP A 55 -14.31 -1.21 22.38
C ASP A 55 -15.49 -0.76 23.23
N VAL A 56 -16.38 -1.67 23.64
CA VAL A 56 -17.61 -1.34 24.37
C VAL A 56 -17.58 -2.04 25.72
N VAL A 57 -17.25 -1.28 26.76
CA VAL A 57 -17.17 -1.77 28.15
C VAL A 57 -18.52 -1.78 28.87
N SER A 58 -19.53 -1.13 28.28
CA SER A 58 -20.91 -1.20 28.77
C SER A 58 -21.46 -2.62 28.69
N SER A 59 -22.15 -3.07 29.75
CA SER A 59 -22.85 -4.35 29.78
C SER A 59 -24.18 -4.36 29.01
N LYS A 60 -24.65 -3.19 28.58
CA LYS A 60 -25.89 -3.03 27.81
C LYS A 60 -25.60 -2.43 26.44
N PRO A 61 -26.39 -2.78 25.40
CA PRO A 61 -26.31 -2.13 24.11
C PRO A 61 -26.53 -0.62 24.23
N ILE A 62 -25.82 0.15 23.41
CA ILE A 62 -25.90 1.61 23.37
C ILE A 62 -26.41 2.03 22.00
N ALA A 63 -27.61 2.59 21.93
CA ALA A 63 -28.13 3.14 20.67
C ALA A 63 -27.59 4.56 20.42
N GLY A 64 -27.63 4.98 19.16
CA GLY A 64 -27.19 6.31 18.77
C GLY A 64 -27.46 6.61 17.30
N LEU A 65 -27.02 7.79 16.90
CA LEU A 65 -27.06 8.27 15.53
C LEU A 65 -25.65 8.53 15.03
N VAL A 66 -25.38 8.16 13.78
CA VAL A 66 -24.16 8.56 13.07
C VAL A 66 -24.54 9.44 11.90
N THR A 67 -24.01 10.66 11.87
CA THR A 67 -24.21 11.60 10.77
C THR A 67 -22.92 11.72 9.96
N VAL A 68 -23.02 11.52 8.66
CA VAL A 68 -21.94 11.72 7.69
C VAL A 68 -22.27 12.96 6.87
N ASN A 69 -21.33 13.90 6.81
CA ASN A 69 -21.50 15.15 6.09
C ASN A 69 -20.32 15.39 5.12
N ILE A 70 -20.64 15.64 3.85
CA ILE A 70 -19.71 16.02 2.78
C ILE A 70 -20.27 17.27 2.09
N PRO A 71 -19.99 18.48 2.62
CA PRO A 71 -20.64 19.71 2.18
C PRO A 71 -20.46 20.00 0.69
N LYS A 72 -19.25 19.79 0.16
CA LYS A 72 -18.92 20.02 -1.26
C LYS A 72 -19.70 19.11 -2.22
N LEU A 73 -20.18 17.96 -1.76
CA LEU A 73 -21.01 17.03 -2.53
C LEU A 73 -22.49 17.11 -2.13
N GLN A 74 -22.87 18.13 -1.35
CA GLN A 74 -24.24 18.32 -0.84
C GLN A 74 -24.83 17.02 -0.25
N THR A 75 -23.98 16.24 0.43
CA THR A 75 -24.34 14.93 0.94
C THR A 75 -24.35 15.00 2.47
N GLN A 76 -25.51 14.75 3.06
CA GLN A 76 -25.66 14.54 4.49
C GLN A 76 -26.59 13.34 4.72
N GLN A 77 -26.12 12.34 5.45
CA GLN A 77 -26.89 11.13 5.77
C GLN A 77 -26.74 10.80 7.24
N THR A 78 -27.84 10.41 7.88
CA THR A 78 -27.88 10.03 9.29
C THR A 78 -28.41 8.61 9.42
N PHE A 79 -27.72 7.80 10.22
CA PHE A 79 -27.98 6.38 10.41
C PHE A 79 -28.26 6.11 11.88
N SER A 80 -29.31 5.33 12.17
CA SER A 80 -29.51 4.76 13.50
C SER A 80 -28.60 3.55 13.68
N VAL A 81 -27.80 3.54 14.74
CA VAL A 81 -26.83 2.49 15.04
C VAL A 81 -27.00 1.98 16.47
N MET A 82 -26.44 0.80 16.74
CA MET A 82 -26.42 0.22 18.07
C MET A 82 -25.08 -0.49 18.29
N LEU A 83 -24.38 -0.08 19.34
CA LEU A 83 -23.16 -0.76 19.80
C LEU A 83 -23.53 -1.91 20.74
N GLN A 84 -23.01 -3.09 20.45
CA GLN A 84 -23.14 -4.27 21.31
C GLN A 84 -21.97 -4.32 22.32
N PRO A 85 -22.15 -4.90 23.52
CA PRO A 85 -21.06 -5.13 24.47
C PRO A 85 -19.89 -5.92 23.86
N GLY A 86 -18.65 -5.55 24.23
CA GLY A 86 -17.42 -6.13 23.67
C GLY A 86 -16.92 -5.36 22.45
N GLU A 87 -16.35 -6.06 21.46
CA GLU A 87 -15.92 -5.44 20.20
C GLU A 87 -17.13 -5.25 19.27
N GLY A 88 -17.56 -4.00 19.10
CA GLY A 88 -18.69 -3.63 18.25
C GLY A 88 -18.20 -3.03 16.93
N SER A 89 -18.74 -3.51 15.80
CA SER A 89 -18.47 -2.93 14.47
C SER A 89 -19.70 -2.21 13.92
N ILE A 90 -19.49 -1.03 13.34
CA ILE A 90 -20.48 -0.29 12.57
C ILE A 90 -19.95 -0.17 11.14
N VAL A 91 -20.75 -0.61 10.17
CA VAL A 91 -20.50 -0.42 8.74
C VAL A 91 -21.63 0.42 8.16
N LEU A 92 -21.28 1.59 7.59
CA LEU A 92 -22.23 2.51 6.96
C LEU A 92 -21.97 2.57 5.46
N LEU A 93 -23.04 2.55 4.67
CA LEU A 93 -22.99 2.80 3.23
C LEU A 93 -23.61 4.16 2.91
N VAL A 94 -22.77 5.11 2.52
CA VAL A 94 -23.16 6.47 2.18
C VAL A 94 -23.17 6.63 0.67
N ASN A 95 -24.36 6.71 0.08
CA ASN A 95 -24.51 6.89 -1.37
C ASN A 95 -24.38 8.37 -1.73
N ILE A 96 -23.42 8.73 -2.59
CA ILE A 96 -23.23 10.12 -3.02
C ILE A 96 -24.37 10.52 -3.97
N ASN A 97 -24.98 11.67 -3.74
CA ASN A 97 -26.12 12.12 -4.55
C ASN A 97 -25.77 12.17 -6.05
N LYS A 98 -26.59 11.55 -6.90
CA LYS A 98 -26.40 11.51 -8.37
C LYS A 98 -26.43 12.90 -9.03
N SER A 99 -27.10 13.86 -8.40
CA SER A 99 -27.11 15.25 -8.88
C SER A 99 -25.80 15.99 -8.61
N SER A 100 -24.97 15.48 -7.69
CA SER A 100 -23.65 16.03 -7.40
C SER A 100 -22.62 15.50 -8.39
N THR A 101 -21.85 16.40 -9.00
CA THR A 101 -20.73 15.99 -9.84
C THR A 101 -19.53 15.65 -8.96
N VAL A 102 -19.09 14.39 -9.00
CA VAL A 102 -17.90 13.93 -8.29
C VAL A 102 -16.69 14.04 -9.22
N GLU A 103 -15.73 14.89 -8.86
CA GLU A 103 -14.41 14.93 -9.48
C GLU A 103 -13.57 13.78 -8.92
N ALA A 104 -13.19 12.84 -9.79
CA ALA A 104 -12.35 11.73 -9.39
C ALA A 104 -10.90 12.17 -9.10
N TRP A 105 -10.23 11.45 -8.21
CA TRP A 105 -8.79 11.56 -7.99
C TRP A 105 -8.04 10.92 -9.17
N TRP A 106 -6.95 11.56 -9.60
CA TRP A 106 -6.09 11.09 -10.68
C TRP A 106 -4.60 11.08 -10.30
N PRO A 107 -3.81 10.16 -10.88
CA PRO A 107 -2.36 10.17 -10.74
C PRO A 107 -1.70 11.42 -11.33
N ASN A 108 -0.48 11.70 -10.89
CA ASN A 108 0.35 12.82 -11.34
C ASN A 108 0.47 12.84 -12.87
N GLY A 109 0.19 14.00 -13.48
CA GLY A 109 0.18 14.17 -14.94
C GLY A 109 -1.05 13.62 -15.67
N HIS A 110 -2.05 13.05 -14.97
CA HIS A 110 -3.26 12.49 -15.58
C HIS A 110 -4.56 13.17 -15.16
N GLY A 111 -4.52 14.10 -14.21
CA GLY A 111 -5.65 14.87 -13.72
C GLY A 111 -5.37 15.51 -12.37
N LYS A 112 -6.42 15.96 -11.68
CA LYS A 112 -6.33 16.54 -10.33
C LYS A 112 -6.45 15.47 -9.25
N GLN A 113 -5.82 15.72 -8.11
CA GLN A 113 -5.87 14.88 -6.91
C GLN A 113 -7.04 15.33 -6.00
N THR A 114 -8.23 15.55 -6.59
CA THR A 114 -9.37 16.13 -5.88
C THR A 114 -9.84 15.19 -4.76
N GLY A 115 -9.95 15.73 -3.55
CA GLY A 115 -10.54 15.07 -2.39
C GLY A 115 -11.54 15.97 -1.69
N TYR A 116 -12.43 15.35 -0.93
CA TYR A 116 -13.58 16.00 -0.31
C TYR A 116 -13.51 15.90 1.20
N ASN A 117 -13.45 17.05 1.88
CA ASN A 117 -13.51 17.08 3.34
C ASN A 117 -14.85 16.50 3.80
N MET A 118 -14.77 15.61 4.77
CA MET A 118 -15.88 14.88 5.33
C MET A 118 -15.79 14.89 6.86
N THR A 119 -16.95 14.92 7.48
CA THR A 119 -17.09 14.75 8.93
C THR A 119 -18.03 13.59 9.21
N THR A 120 -17.60 12.67 10.07
CA THR A 120 -18.46 11.63 10.64
C THR A 120 -18.64 11.89 12.12
N THR A 121 -19.87 12.13 12.55
CA THR A 121 -20.24 12.48 13.92
C THR A 121 -21.08 11.35 14.51
N PHE A 122 -20.59 10.72 15.58
CA PHE A 122 -21.29 9.71 16.35
C PHE A 122 -21.90 10.38 17.58
N ILE A 123 -23.22 10.27 17.76
CA ILE A 123 -23.97 10.78 18.91
C ILE A 123 -24.70 9.60 19.54
N MET A 124 -24.18 9.09 20.66
CA MET A 124 -24.75 7.94 21.36
C MET A 124 -25.58 8.37 22.57
N GLU A 125 -26.56 7.56 22.98
CA GLU A 125 -27.49 7.87 24.10
C GLU A 125 -26.81 8.18 25.44
N THR A 126 -25.53 7.78 25.62
CA THR A 126 -24.73 8.13 26.80
C THR A 126 -24.27 9.60 26.82
N GLY A 127 -24.62 10.40 25.80
CA GLY A 127 -24.32 11.83 25.72
C GLY A 127 -22.90 12.16 25.24
N TYR A 128 -22.10 11.15 24.87
CA TYR A 128 -20.76 11.34 24.32
C TYR A 128 -20.82 11.47 22.80
N GLN A 129 -20.20 12.54 22.28
CA GLN A 129 -20.04 12.80 20.85
C GLN A 129 -18.61 12.48 20.42
N ILE A 130 -18.47 11.66 19.37
CA ILE A 130 -17.18 11.46 18.70
C ILE A 130 -17.27 12.08 17.32
N GLU A 131 -16.29 12.91 16.96
CA GLU A 131 -16.20 13.49 15.63
C GLU A 131 -14.89 13.07 14.95
N LYS A 132 -15.01 12.62 13.70
CA LYS A 132 -13.87 12.27 12.85
C LYS A 132 -13.87 13.14 11.61
N PHE A 133 -12.76 13.84 11.42
CA PHE A 133 -12.47 14.59 10.20
C PHE A 133 -11.65 13.72 9.27
N SER A 134 -12.08 13.61 8.03
CA SER A 134 -11.41 12.80 7.01
C SER A 134 -11.53 13.44 5.63
N LYS A 135 -10.78 12.91 4.68
CA LYS A 135 -10.82 13.34 3.28
C LYS A 135 -11.20 12.15 2.42
N ALA A 136 -12.35 12.22 1.77
CA ALA A 136 -12.82 11.20 0.85
C ALA A 136 -12.25 11.46 -0.55
N TYR A 137 -11.57 10.48 -1.10
CA TYR A 137 -11.13 10.47 -2.49
C TYR A 137 -11.94 9.44 -3.26
N PHE A 138 -12.27 9.73 -4.52
CA PHE A 138 -13.07 8.86 -5.37
C PHE A 138 -12.25 8.46 -6.58
N ARG A 139 -11.99 7.17 -6.75
CA ARG A 139 -11.34 6.63 -7.96
C ARG A 139 -11.59 5.14 -8.11
N THR A 140 -11.55 4.66 -9.35
CA THR A 140 -11.53 3.21 -9.63
C THR A 140 -10.13 2.79 -10.06
N VAL A 141 -9.75 1.57 -9.71
CA VAL A 141 -8.53 0.91 -10.17
C VAL A 141 -8.89 -0.45 -10.74
N GLU A 142 -8.36 -0.78 -11.90
CA GLU A 142 -8.54 -2.10 -12.51
C GLU A 142 -7.17 -2.59 -13.00
N LEU A 143 -6.75 -3.77 -12.55
CA LEU A 143 -5.64 -4.51 -13.16
C LEU A 143 -6.17 -5.31 -14.33
N VAL A 144 -5.78 -4.94 -15.55
CA VAL A 144 -6.24 -5.58 -16.78
C VAL A 144 -5.26 -6.65 -17.23
N GLN A 145 -5.78 -7.85 -17.44
CA GLN A 145 -5.04 -9.02 -17.90
C GLN A 145 -5.87 -9.78 -18.94
N GLU A 146 -5.77 -9.31 -20.18
CA GLU A 146 -6.53 -9.81 -21.33
C GLU A 146 -5.59 -10.32 -22.44
N PRO A 147 -6.00 -11.30 -23.26
CA PRO A 147 -5.19 -11.76 -24.39
C PRO A 147 -4.87 -10.62 -25.36
N ILE A 148 -3.65 -10.59 -25.90
CA ILE A 148 -3.23 -9.62 -26.92
C ILE A 148 -3.10 -10.35 -28.27
N PRO A 149 -3.83 -9.94 -29.33
CA PRO A 149 -3.70 -10.54 -30.66
C PRO A 149 -2.24 -10.53 -31.14
N GLY A 150 -1.72 -11.70 -31.52
CA GLY A 150 -0.35 -11.86 -31.99
C GLY A 150 0.73 -11.93 -30.89
N SER A 151 0.35 -11.94 -29.60
CA SER A 151 1.26 -12.15 -28.48
C SER A 151 0.79 -13.30 -27.59
N VAL A 152 1.71 -14.16 -27.18
CA VAL A 152 1.41 -15.26 -26.23
C VAL A 152 1.28 -14.68 -24.82
N GLY A 153 0.26 -15.11 -24.07
CA GLY A 153 0.02 -14.70 -22.68
C GLY A 153 -1.08 -13.65 -22.53
N LEU A 154 -1.04 -12.92 -21.43
CA LEU A 154 -2.00 -11.87 -21.08
C LEU A 154 -1.29 -10.53 -20.96
N SER A 155 -2.02 -9.45 -21.18
CA SER A 155 -1.59 -8.09 -20.83
C SER A 155 -1.40 -7.96 -19.32
N PHE A 156 -0.72 -6.89 -18.89
CA PHE A 156 -0.61 -6.52 -17.48
C PHE A 156 -0.47 -5.00 -17.41
N TYR A 157 -1.59 -4.30 -17.20
CA TYR A 157 -1.60 -2.84 -17.08
C TYR A 157 -2.74 -2.37 -16.20
N PHE A 158 -2.63 -1.13 -15.70
CA PHE A 158 -3.65 -0.52 -14.86
C PHE A 158 -4.55 0.42 -15.64
N ARG A 159 -5.85 0.36 -15.39
CA ARG A 159 -6.81 1.42 -15.71
C ARG A 159 -7.17 2.16 -14.43
N ILE A 160 -7.03 3.48 -14.45
CA ILE A 160 -7.51 4.35 -13.39
C ILE A 160 -8.68 5.15 -13.95
N ASN A 161 -9.83 5.08 -13.27
CA ASN A 161 -11.06 5.71 -13.74
C ASN A 161 -11.41 5.34 -15.21
N GLY A 162 -11.16 4.07 -15.56
CA GLY A 162 -11.39 3.52 -16.91
C GLY A 162 -10.32 3.85 -17.96
N ARG A 163 -9.32 4.68 -17.64
CA ARG A 163 -8.24 5.05 -18.58
C ARG A 163 -6.97 4.22 -18.33
N PRO A 164 -6.39 3.55 -19.35
CA PRO A 164 -5.08 2.93 -19.22
C PRO A 164 -3.99 3.95 -18.87
N ILE A 165 -3.19 3.67 -17.85
CA ILE A 165 -2.08 4.52 -17.41
C ILE A 165 -0.78 3.71 -17.42
N PHE A 166 0.24 4.25 -18.10
CA PHE A 166 1.59 3.71 -18.02
C PHE A 166 2.24 4.15 -16.71
N MET A 167 2.70 3.18 -15.91
CA MET A 167 3.39 3.45 -14.65
C MET A 167 4.81 3.94 -14.94
N LYS A 168 5.13 5.14 -14.48
CA LYS A 168 6.45 5.78 -14.55
C LYS A 168 6.94 6.00 -13.13
N GLY A 169 8.02 5.34 -12.74
CA GLY A 169 8.38 5.32 -11.33
C GLY A 169 9.65 4.54 -11.01
N SER A 170 9.84 4.35 -9.72
CA SER A 170 10.95 3.60 -9.13
C SER A 170 10.48 2.80 -7.90
N ASN A 171 11.40 2.05 -7.30
CA ASN A 171 11.16 1.37 -6.03
C ASN A 171 11.55 2.31 -4.88
N TRP A 172 10.71 2.39 -3.86
CA TRP A 172 10.96 3.05 -2.60
C TRP A 172 11.53 2.05 -1.58
N ILE A 173 12.59 2.46 -0.91
CA ILE A 173 13.21 1.76 0.21
C ILE A 173 13.22 2.70 1.42
N PRO A 174 13.36 2.19 2.66
CA PRO A 174 13.44 3.05 3.84
C PRO A 174 14.48 4.16 3.66
N ALA A 175 14.06 5.41 3.86
CA ALA A 175 14.89 6.59 3.62
C ALA A 175 16.05 6.72 4.62
N ASP A 176 15.96 6.05 5.77
CA ASP A 176 17.01 5.97 6.78
C ASP A 176 16.96 4.60 7.48
N SER A 177 18.10 4.19 8.05
CA SER A 177 18.17 3.03 8.96
C SER A 177 17.46 3.27 10.29
N PHE A 178 17.23 4.53 10.67
CA PHE A 178 16.57 5.00 11.89
C PHE A 178 15.29 5.76 11.51
N GLN A 179 14.14 5.12 11.67
CA GLN A 179 12.86 5.64 11.18
C GLN A 179 12.41 6.92 11.91
N ASP A 180 12.84 7.13 13.16
CA ASP A 180 12.63 8.35 13.94
C ASP A 180 13.30 9.59 13.33
N ARG A 181 14.27 9.41 12.42
CA ARG A 181 14.94 10.51 11.69
C ARG A 181 14.25 10.87 10.38
N VAL A 182 13.32 10.05 9.91
CA VAL A 182 12.59 10.31 8.66
C VAL A 182 11.44 11.25 8.94
N THR A 183 11.73 12.55 8.93
CA THR A 183 10.75 13.62 9.20
C THR A 183 9.76 13.82 8.04
N TYR A 184 8.66 14.52 8.32
CA TYR A 184 7.72 14.99 7.29
C TYR A 184 8.43 15.77 6.18
N ASP A 185 9.33 16.70 6.51
CA ASP A 185 10.04 17.52 5.52
C ASP A 185 10.91 16.66 4.60
N THR A 186 11.56 15.63 5.15
CA THR A 186 12.33 14.64 4.37
C THR A 186 11.41 13.88 3.41
N LEU A 187 10.27 13.38 3.89
CA LEU A 187 9.30 12.68 3.05
C LEU A 187 8.74 13.57 1.95
N TRP A 188 8.32 14.79 2.31
CA TRP A 188 7.78 15.76 1.36
C TRP A 188 8.80 16.07 0.27
N LEU A 189 10.05 16.36 0.63
CA LEU A 189 11.11 16.64 -0.33
C LEU A 189 11.34 15.47 -1.29
N LEU A 190 11.43 14.23 -0.78
CA LEU A 190 11.69 13.04 -1.60
C LEU A 190 10.52 12.71 -2.53
N LEU A 191 9.29 12.71 -2.01
CA LEU A 191 8.09 12.41 -2.79
C LEU A 191 7.79 13.52 -3.81
N LYS A 192 8.00 14.78 -3.44
CA LYS A 192 7.89 15.91 -4.37
C LYS A 192 8.95 15.83 -5.47
N SER A 193 10.17 15.40 -5.15
CA SER A 193 11.22 15.16 -6.14
C SER A 193 10.82 14.06 -7.14
N ALA A 194 10.17 12.99 -6.67
CA ALA A 194 9.64 11.95 -7.57
C ALA A 194 8.53 12.52 -8.49
N ALA A 195 7.60 13.31 -7.94
CA ALA A 195 6.56 13.97 -8.72
C ALA A 195 7.13 14.93 -9.77
N ASP A 196 8.14 15.73 -9.41
CA ASP A 196 8.83 16.69 -10.29
C ASP A 196 9.69 15.99 -11.36
N ALA A 197 10.16 14.77 -11.08
CA ALA A 197 10.75 13.88 -12.06
C ALA A 197 9.70 13.22 -12.99
N ASN A 198 8.45 13.69 -12.97
CA ASN A 198 7.31 13.18 -13.74
C ASN A 198 6.97 11.70 -13.47
N MET A 199 7.33 11.20 -12.28
CA MET A 199 6.86 9.90 -11.81
C MET A 199 5.40 10.00 -11.40
N ASN A 200 4.66 8.93 -11.65
CA ASN A 200 3.27 8.76 -11.24
C ASN A 200 3.07 7.50 -10.39
N ALA A 201 4.12 6.73 -10.14
CA ALA A 201 4.06 5.52 -9.32
C ALA A 201 5.36 5.32 -8.52
N LEU A 202 5.23 4.73 -7.33
CA LEU A 202 6.33 4.15 -6.56
C LEU A 202 5.92 2.75 -6.09
N ARG A 203 6.91 1.86 -5.96
CA ARG A 203 6.73 0.56 -5.31
C ARG A 203 7.36 0.57 -3.92
N VAL A 204 6.55 0.46 -2.87
CA VAL A 204 7.06 0.26 -1.51
C VAL A 204 7.55 -1.19 -1.41
N TRP A 205 8.87 -1.37 -1.44
CA TRP A 205 9.50 -2.69 -1.54
C TRP A 205 9.41 -3.49 -0.24
N GLY A 206 9.06 -4.78 -0.36
CA GLY A 206 8.73 -5.65 0.78
C GLY A 206 9.87 -6.06 1.72
N GLY A 207 11.09 -5.55 1.56
CA GLY A 207 12.14 -5.71 2.58
C GLY A 207 12.41 -4.42 3.37
N GLY A 208 11.57 -3.40 3.18
CA GLY A 208 11.56 -2.17 3.95
C GLY A 208 10.61 -2.25 5.15
N VAL A 209 9.76 -1.23 5.27
CA VAL A 209 8.70 -1.14 6.27
C VAL A 209 7.39 -0.74 5.58
N TYR A 210 6.25 -1.04 6.19
CA TYR A 210 5.04 -0.28 5.89
C TYR A 210 5.30 1.15 6.32
N GLU A 211 5.21 2.10 5.40
CA GLU A 211 5.64 3.47 5.64
C GLU A 211 4.74 4.19 6.67
N GLN A 212 5.22 5.33 7.15
CA GLN A 212 4.45 6.20 8.06
C GLN A 212 3.24 6.85 7.36
N ASP A 213 2.24 7.29 8.12
CA ASP A 213 0.96 7.79 7.58
C ASP A 213 1.17 8.99 6.65
N GLU A 214 2.13 9.85 6.98
CA GLU A 214 2.53 11.02 6.20
C GLU A 214 2.97 10.63 4.78
N PHE A 215 3.66 9.50 4.60
CA PHE A 215 4.08 9.04 3.28
C PHE A 215 2.89 8.84 2.35
N TYR A 216 1.87 8.12 2.81
CA TYR A 216 0.68 7.81 2.02
C TYR A 216 -0.20 9.05 1.81
N ASN A 217 -0.33 9.90 2.83
CA ASN A 217 -1.02 11.19 2.71
C ASN A 217 -0.39 12.07 1.63
N ILE A 218 0.95 12.19 1.62
CA ILE A 218 1.67 12.96 0.58
C ILE A 218 1.51 12.31 -0.79
N CYS A 219 1.53 10.98 -0.88
CA CYS A 219 1.29 10.27 -2.14
C CYS A 219 -0.12 10.53 -2.69
N ASP A 220 -1.14 10.55 -1.82
CA ASP A 220 -2.51 10.92 -2.20
C ASP A 220 -2.57 12.36 -2.72
N GLU A 221 -1.90 13.30 -2.06
CA GLU A 221 -1.91 14.72 -2.43
C GLU A 221 -1.14 15.00 -3.72
N LEU A 222 -0.01 14.32 -3.94
CA LEU A 222 0.83 14.49 -5.12
C LEU A 222 0.39 13.63 -6.31
N GLY A 223 -0.52 12.67 -6.10
CA GLY A 223 -0.99 11.78 -7.16
C GLY A 223 0.01 10.67 -7.48
N ILE A 224 0.82 10.24 -6.51
CA ILE A 224 1.77 9.14 -6.70
C ILE A 224 1.07 7.83 -6.36
N MET A 225 0.89 6.97 -7.36
CA MET A 225 0.32 5.64 -7.16
C MET A 225 1.32 4.74 -6.41
N ILE A 226 0.81 3.84 -5.57
CA ILE A 226 1.60 2.94 -4.75
C ILE A 226 1.28 1.49 -5.11
N TRP A 227 2.33 0.79 -5.55
CA TRP A 227 2.41 -0.66 -5.49
C TRP A 227 2.91 -1.02 -4.09
N GLN A 228 2.05 -1.60 -3.25
CA GLN A 228 2.37 -1.92 -1.86
C GLN A 228 2.70 -3.40 -1.71
N ASP A 229 3.98 -3.72 -1.51
CA ASP A 229 4.34 -5.07 -1.05
C ASP A 229 3.99 -5.26 0.44
N PHE A 230 3.70 -6.47 0.86
CA PHE A 230 3.84 -6.89 2.26
C PHE A 230 5.33 -7.10 2.60
N MET A 231 5.69 -7.03 3.89
CA MET A 231 7.09 -6.99 4.34
C MET A 231 7.80 -8.37 4.33
N PHE A 232 7.70 -9.07 3.20
CA PHE A 232 8.37 -10.33 2.90
C PHE A 232 9.21 -10.20 1.63
N ALA A 233 10.53 -10.46 1.71
CA ALA A 233 11.43 -10.25 0.58
C ALA A 233 12.63 -11.19 0.55
N CYS A 234 12.88 -11.80 -0.61
CA CYS A 234 14.06 -12.62 -0.94
C CYS A 234 14.40 -13.69 0.11
N ALA A 235 13.39 -14.31 0.74
CA ALA A 235 13.56 -15.27 1.83
C ALA A 235 12.42 -16.28 1.89
N LEU A 236 12.72 -17.45 2.45
CA LEU A 236 11.71 -18.43 2.87
C LEU A 236 11.29 -18.11 4.32
N TYR A 237 10.00 -18.19 4.60
CA TYR A 237 9.43 -17.83 5.90
C TYR A 237 8.74 -19.05 6.52
N PRO A 238 8.81 -19.19 7.86
CA PRO A 238 8.17 -20.29 8.55
C PRO A 238 6.63 -20.17 8.52
N THR A 239 5.96 -21.29 8.77
CA THR A 239 4.49 -21.39 8.78
C THR A 239 3.96 -22.03 10.07
N ASP A 240 4.78 -22.04 11.12
CA ASP A 240 4.31 -22.43 12.43
C ASP A 240 3.20 -21.48 12.92
N GLN A 241 2.31 -22.02 13.75
CA GLN A 241 1.08 -21.32 14.12
C GLN A 241 1.35 -19.95 14.77
N LYS A 242 2.39 -19.85 15.61
CA LYS A 242 2.73 -18.59 16.30
C LYS A 242 3.20 -17.54 15.32
N TYR A 243 4.03 -17.93 14.35
CA TYR A 243 4.46 -17.03 13.28
C TYR A 243 3.26 -16.55 12.44
N LEU A 244 2.38 -17.47 12.02
CA LEU A 244 1.20 -17.12 11.24
C LEU A 244 0.24 -16.21 12.01
N GLU A 245 0.03 -16.41 13.31
CA GLU A 245 -0.77 -15.51 14.14
C GLU A 245 -0.20 -14.08 14.17
N SER A 246 1.12 -13.94 14.30
CA SER A 246 1.80 -12.65 14.20
C SER A 246 1.59 -12.00 12.83
N VAL A 247 1.73 -12.76 11.74
CA VAL A 247 1.50 -12.27 10.37
C VAL A 247 0.05 -11.86 10.17
N ARG A 248 -0.92 -12.64 10.67
CA ARG A 248 -2.35 -12.30 10.57
C ARG A 248 -2.65 -10.97 11.25
N ALA A 249 -2.10 -10.76 12.45
CA ALA A 249 -2.26 -9.50 13.18
C ALA A 249 -1.64 -8.32 12.42
N GLU A 250 -0.41 -8.48 11.90
CA GLU A 250 0.28 -7.47 11.09
C GLU A 250 -0.51 -7.08 9.84
N VAL A 251 -0.87 -8.07 9.01
CA VAL A 251 -1.55 -7.86 7.73
C VAL A 251 -2.92 -7.22 7.95
N SER A 252 -3.69 -7.72 8.93
CA SER A 252 -5.01 -7.16 9.26
C SER A 252 -4.90 -5.71 9.70
N HIS A 253 -3.92 -5.38 10.54
CA HIS A 253 -3.66 -4.00 10.98
C HIS A 253 -3.28 -3.10 9.79
N GLN A 254 -2.33 -3.53 8.96
CA GLN A 254 -1.81 -2.70 7.87
C GLN A 254 -2.82 -2.47 6.76
N VAL A 255 -3.56 -3.49 6.33
CA VAL A 255 -4.58 -3.32 5.29
C VAL A 255 -5.69 -2.39 5.78
N ARG A 256 -6.14 -2.56 7.04
CA ARG A 256 -7.11 -1.64 7.66
C ARG A 256 -6.61 -0.20 7.69
N ARG A 257 -5.36 0.02 8.13
CA ARG A 257 -4.74 1.35 8.18
C ARG A 257 -4.65 2.00 6.80
N LEU A 258 -4.38 1.22 5.76
CA LEU A 258 -3.93 1.74 4.48
C LEU A 258 -4.96 1.71 3.35
N LYS A 259 -6.02 0.88 3.43
CA LYS A 259 -6.98 0.67 2.33
C LYS A 259 -7.74 1.93 1.87
N SER A 260 -7.81 2.96 2.73
CA SER A 260 -8.49 4.22 2.42
C SER A 260 -7.69 5.14 1.50
N HIS A 261 -6.39 4.88 1.30
CA HIS A 261 -5.54 5.74 0.49
C HIS A 261 -5.79 5.52 -1.02
N PRO A 262 -6.24 6.54 -1.78
CA PRO A 262 -6.34 6.42 -3.22
C PRO A 262 -4.99 6.18 -3.90
N SER A 263 -3.86 6.51 -3.29
CA SER A 263 -2.56 6.18 -3.87
C SER A 263 -2.35 4.68 -4.05
N ILE A 264 -2.85 3.81 -3.15
CA ILE A 264 -2.59 2.35 -3.23
C ILE A 264 -3.40 1.68 -4.33
N ILE A 265 -2.73 1.26 -5.41
CA ILE A 265 -3.37 0.64 -6.59
C ILE A 265 -3.22 -0.88 -6.63
N LEU A 266 -2.32 -1.44 -5.82
CA LEU A 266 -2.02 -2.87 -5.80
C LEU A 266 -1.45 -3.29 -4.45
N TRP A 267 -1.92 -4.42 -3.94
CA TRP A 267 -1.27 -5.20 -2.88
C TRP A 267 -0.43 -6.30 -3.50
N SER A 268 0.81 -6.50 -3.03
CA SER A 268 1.69 -7.57 -3.53
C SER A 268 2.19 -8.42 -2.37
N GLY A 269 2.06 -9.73 -2.47
CA GLY A 269 2.31 -10.64 -1.35
C GLY A 269 3.76 -10.65 -0.83
N ASN A 270 4.72 -10.43 -1.72
CA ASN A 270 6.15 -10.44 -1.39
C ASN A 270 7.01 -9.85 -2.52
N ASN A 271 8.30 -9.67 -2.24
CA ASN A 271 9.32 -9.49 -3.26
C ASN A 271 10.03 -10.82 -3.56
N GLU A 272 9.94 -11.28 -4.82
CA GLU A 272 10.75 -12.33 -5.45
C GLU A 272 10.69 -13.75 -4.85
N ASN A 273 9.90 -14.01 -3.80
CA ASN A 273 9.92 -15.33 -3.14
C ASN A 273 9.37 -16.44 -4.04
N GLU A 274 8.40 -16.11 -4.91
CA GLU A 274 7.92 -17.05 -5.93
C GLU A 274 9.03 -17.45 -6.90
N ALA A 275 9.80 -16.48 -7.39
CA ALA A 275 10.92 -16.71 -8.29
C ALA A 275 12.04 -17.48 -7.59
N ALA A 276 12.32 -17.16 -6.33
CA ALA A 276 13.33 -17.83 -5.54
C ALA A 276 13.03 -19.33 -5.34
N ILE A 277 11.76 -19.70 -5.15
CA ILE A 277 11.32 -21.09 -5.09
C ILE A 277 11.36 -21.74 -6.48
N ALA A 278 10.79 -21.09 -7.50
CA ALA A 278 10.69 -21.64 -8.84
C ALA A 278 12.06 -21.91 -9.48
N THR A 279 13.04 -21.05 -9.22
CA THR A 279 14.41 -21.16 -9.73
C THR A 279 15.42 -21.67 -8.69
N ASN A 280 14.94 -22.05 -7.51
CA ASN A 280 15.70 -22.68 -6.44
C ASN A 280 16.94 -21.89 -5.96
N TRP A 281 16.81 -20.58 -5.73
CA TRP A 281 17.92 -19.71 -5.27
C TRP A 281 18.62 -20.23 -4.02
N PHE A 282 17.86 -20.85 -3.12
CA PHE A 282 18.36 -21.34 -1.83
C PHE A 282 18.92 -22.77 -1.88
N SER A 283 19.06 -23.35 -3.08
CA SER A 283 19.57 -24.74 -3.24
C SER A 283 18.80 -25.76 -2.39
N ILE A 284 17.47 -25.64 -2.36
CA ILE A 284 16.56 -26.49 -1.57
C ILE A 284 16.71 -27.96 -2.03
N PRO A 285 16.94 -28.91 -1.10
CA PRO A 285 16.97 -30.34 -1.42
C PRO A 285 15.67 -30.80 -2.08
N TYR A 286 15.76 -31.70 -3.06
CA TYR A 286 14.59 -32.16 -3.82
C TYR A 286 13.47 -32.71 -2.92
N ALA A 287 13.84 -33.46 -1.87
CA ALA A 287 12.90 -34.03 -0.90
C ALA A 287 12.07 -32.97 -0.14
N ASP A 288 12.61 -31.77 0.05
CA ASP A 288 12.00 -30.71 0.85
C ASP A 288 11.23 -29.68 0.00
N ARG A 289 11.37 -29.72 -1.34
CA ARG A 289 10.74 -28.72 -2.24
C ARG A 289 9.23 -28.62 -2.05
N GLU A 290 8.55 -29.75 -1.86
CA GLU A 290 7.10 -29.76 -1.67
C GLU A 290 6.68 -29.05 -0.37
N VAL A 291 7.51 -29.13 0.68
CA VAL A 291 7.28 -28.43 1.94
C VAL A 291 7.31 -26.92 1.73
N TYR A 292 8.36 -26.40 1.08
CA TYR A 292 8.48 -24.95 0.85
C TYR A 292 7.43 -24.40 -0.12
N ILE A 293 6.95 -25.20 -1.07
CA ILE A 293 5.81 -24.82 -1.92
C ILE A 293 4.52 -24.74 -1.08
N LYS A 294 4.28 -25.72 -0.20
CA LYS A 294 3.13 -25.70 0.72
C LYS A 294 3.20 -24.51 1.67
N ASP A 295 4.38 -24.17 2.16
CA ASP A 295 4.60 -23.04 3.05
C ASP A 295 4.36 -21.70 2.36
N TYR A 296 4.84 -21.56 1.11
CA TYR A 296 4.53 -20.39 0.28
C TYR A 296 3.02 -20.20 0.10
N VAL A 297 2.30 -21.26 -0.28
CA VAL A 297 0.84 -21.21 -0.45
C VAL A 297 0.14 -20.91 0.89
N MET A 298 0.61 -21.51 1.99
CA MET A 298 0.05 -21.25 3.31
C MET A 298 0.16 -19.78 3.68
N LEU A 299 1.35 -19.18 3.55
CA LEU A 299 1.59 -17.80 3.94
C LEU A 299 0.88 -16.80 3.01
N TYR A 300 1.17 -16.84 1.72
CA TYR A 300 0.75 -15.78 0.79
C TYR A 300 -0.69 -15.93 0.31
N VAL A 301 -1.17 -17.17 0.15
CA VAL A 301 -2.52 -17.44 -0.37
C VAL A 301 -3.51 -17.66 0.77
N LYS A 302 -3.25 -18.61 1.67
CA LYS A 302 -4.23 -18.99 2.71
C LYS A 302 -4.30 -18.03 3.90
N ASN A 303 -3.36 -17.09 4.02
CA ASN A 303 -3.36 -16.08 5.09
C ASN A 303 -3.39 -14.66 4.52
N ILE A 304 -2.34 -14.21 3.86
CA ILE A 304 -2.24 -12.80 3.41
C ILE A 304 -3.39 -12.43 2.46
N ARG A 305 -3.59 -13.22 1.39
CA ARG A 305 -4.68 -12.95 0.42
C ARG A 305 -6.06 -13.04 1.07
N GLU A 306 -6.34 -14.06 1.88
CA GLU A 306 -7.64 -14.18 2.54
C GLU A 306 -7.94 -13.00 3.48
N ILE A 307 -6.92 -12.49 4.20
CA ILE A 307 -7.09 -11.29 5.04
C ILE A 307 -7.36 -10.07 4.17
N VAL A 308 -6.56 -9.84 3.13
CA VAL A 308 -6.76 -8.71 2.22
C VAL A 308 -8.20 -8.73 1.69
N LEU A 309 -8.68 -9.89 1.22
CA LEU A 309 -10.05 -10.05 0.74
C LEU A 309 -11.12 -9.82 1.81
N ALA A 310 -10.86 -10.23 3.06
CA ALA A 310 -11.81 -10.08 4.16
C ALA A 310 -11.90 -8.65 4.68
N VAL A 311 -10.84 -7.84 4.55
CA VAL A 311 -10.80 -6.48 5.09
C VAL A 311 -10.79 -5.37 4.03
N SER A 312 -10.69 -5.69 2.73
CA SER A 312 -10.87 -4.75 1.61
C SER A 312 -12.30 -4.78 1.07
N SER A 313 -12.72 -3.70 0.41
CA SER A 313 -14.09 -3.56 -0.11
C SER A 313 -14.42 -4.57 -1.21
N THR A 314 -15.72 -4.81 -1.37
CA THR A 314 -16.31 -5.82 -2.25
C THR A 314 -16.06 -5.65 -3.76
N GLU A 315 -15.62 -4.47 -4.21
CA GLU A 315 -15.41 -4.19 -5.65
C GLU A 315 -14.06 -4.67 -6.20
N ASP A 316 -13.16 -5.17 -5.33
CA ASP A 316 -11.96 -5.92 -5.73
C ASP A 316 -12.25 -7.43 -5.93
N TRP A 317 -13.50 -7.87 -5.72
CA TRP A 317 -13.87 -9.28 -5.68
C TRP A 317 -14.31 -9.83 -7.04
N SER A 318 -13.31 -10.20 -7.85
CA SER A 318 -13.51 -11.24 -8.86
C SER A 318 -12.73 -12.50 -8.47
N TYR A 319 -13.47 -13.59 -8.26
CA TYR A 319 -12.98 -14.96 -8.06
C TYR A 319 -12.13 -15.48 -9.24
N THR A 320 -12.14 -14.76 -10.37
CA THR A 320 -11.33 -15.02 -11.57
C THR A 320 -10.31 -13.92 -11.87
N SER A 321 -10.02 -13.02 -10.92
CA SER A 321 -8.96 -12.02 -11.13
C SER A 321 -7.60 -12.69 -11.22
N ASN A 322 -6.88 -12.40 -12.30
CA ASN A 322 -5.52 -12.89 -12.56
C ASN A 322 -4.47 -12.25 -11.61
N PHE A 323 -4.86 -11.70 -10.45
CA PHE A 323 -3.98 -11.13 -9.42
C PHE A 323 -2.92 -12.14 -8.91
N SER A 324 -3.09 -13.43 -9.21
CA SER A 324 -2.32 -14.55 -8.65
C SER A 324 -1.29 -15.23 -9.59
N LEU A 325 -0.82 -14.61 -10.69
CA LEU A 325 0.05 -15.33 -11.66
C LEU A 325 1.29 -14.53 -12.17
N HIS A 326 2.45 -14.81 -11.53
CA HIS A 326 3.84 -14.92 -12.02
C HIS A 326 4.50 -13.82 -12.91
N ARG A 327 5.77 -13.41 -12.59
CA ARG A 327 7.02 -13.38 -13.44
C ARG A 327 8.11 -12.28 -13.12
N GLN A 328 9.27 -12.73 -12.59
CA GLN A 328 10.72 -12.66 -13.00
C GLN A 328 11.61 -11.40 -13.28
N HIS A 329 12.94 -11.55 -12.94
CA HIS A 329 14.26 -11.01 -13.45
C HIS A 329 15.02 -10.00 -12.52
N HIS A 330 16.33 -10.03 -12.16
CA HIS A 330 17.60 -10.68 -12.62
C HIS A 330 18.76 -10.51 -11.56
N GLU A 331 19.81 -11.35 -11.59
CA GLU A 331 21.00 -11.42 -10.69
C GLU A 331 22.30 -10.70 -11.24
N ASN A 332 23.30 -10.30 -10.43
CA ASN A 332 24.61 -9.71 -10.86
C ASN A 332 24.77 -8.20 -11.15
N GLY A 333 23.96 -7.31 -10.56
CA GLY A 333 24.03 -5.86 -10.87
C GLY A 333 25.38 -5.12 -10.68
N ASN A 334 26.36 -5.64 -9.92
CA ASN A 334 27.61 -4.90 -9.66
C ASN A 334 28.66 -5.12 -10.76
N ASP A 335 28.85 -6.36 -11.20
CA ASP A 335 29.73 -6.68 -12.32
C ASP A 335 29.14 -6.17 -13.64
N GLN A 336 27.81 -6.11 -13.73
CA GLN A 336 27.09 -5.51 -14.85
C GLN A 336 27.29 -4.00 -14.96
N MET A 337 27.31 -3.26 -13.84
CA MET A 337 27.62 -1.81 -13.86
C MET A 337 29.04 -1.54 -14.36
N LEU A 338 30.03 -2.33 -13.95
CA LEU A 338 31.42 -2.18 -14.42
C LEU A 338 31.58 -2.59 -15.90
N GLN A 339 30.87 -3.62 -16.35
CA GLN A 339 30.84 -4.01 -17.77
C GLN A 339 30.17 -2.95 -18.65
N GLN A 340 29.03 -2.39 -18.22
CA GLN A 340 28.32 -1.32 -18.94
C GLN A 340 29.15 -0.04 -19.06
N ILE A 341 29.86 0.37 -18.01
CA ILE A 341 30.83 1.48 -18.09
C ILE A 341 31.93 1.14 -19.09
N GLY A 342 32.48 -0.07 -19.04
CA GLY A 342 33.54 -0.51 -19.95
C GLY A 342 33.14 -0.58 -21.44
N HIS A 343 31.85 -0.66 -21.77
CA HIS A 343 31.38 -0.66 -23.16
C HIS A 343 31.47 0.73 -23.83
N HIS A 344 31.36 1.81 -23.07
CA HIS A 344 31.24 3.17 -23.61
C HIS A 344 32.24 4.18 -23.02
N PHE A 345 32.89 3.84 -21.91
CA PHE A 345 33.81 4.71 -21.18
C PHE A 345 35.07 3.95 -20.73
N LYS A 346 36.20 4.66 -20.68
CA LYS A 346 37.43 4.10 -20.09
C LYS A 346 37.30 4.14 -18.56
N LEU A 347 37.49 2.99 -17.92
CA LEU A 347 37.50 2.91 -16.45
C LEU A 347 38.59 3.82 -15.86
N PRO A 348 38.35 4.47 -14.70
CA PRO A 348 39.31 5.39 -14.11
C PRO A 348 40.64 4.69 -13.80
N GLN A 349 41.74 5.25 -14.33
CA GLN A 349 43.10 4.71 -14.19
C GLN A 349 43.93 5.43 -13.12
N SER A 350 43.31 6.34 -12.35
CA SER A 350 44.02 7.07 -11.30
C SER A 350 44.58 6.10 -10.24
N THR A 351 45.83 6.33 -9.84
CA THR A 351 46.47 5.62 -8.72
C THR A 351 46.08 6.20 -7.36
N ASP A 352 45.47 7.39 -7.32
CA ASP A 352 44.88 7.97 -6.12
C ASP A 352 43.51 7.30 -5.85
N PRO A 353 43.37 6.55 -4.75
CA PRO A 353 42.15 5.80 -4.46
C PRO A 353 40.92 6.69 -4.24
N VAL A 354 41.09 7.92 -3.73
CA VAL A 354 39.97 8.85 -3.47
C VAL A 354 39.47 9.44 -4.78
N LYS A 355 40.39 9.83 -5.66
CA LYS A 355 40.06 10.32 -7.00
C LYS A 355 39.43 9.22 -7.85
N LYS A 356 40.02 8.02 -7.85
CA LYS A 356 39.48 6.84 -8.55
C LYS A 356 38.06 6.50 -8.09
N PHE A 357 37.78 6.57 -6.79
CA PHE A 357 36.45 6.34 -6.23
C PHE A 357 35.42 7.38 -6.68
N LYS A 358 35.78 8.67 -6.65
CA LYS A 358 34.91 9.77 -7.12
C LYS A 358 34.62 9.66 -8.63
N ASP A 359 35.64 9.36 -9.43
CA ASP A 359 35.50 9.19 -10.87
C ASP A 359 34.63 7.96 -11.22
N LEU A 360 34.71 6.88 -10.43
CA LEU A 360 33.85 5.70 -10.56
C LEU A 360 32.38 6.03 -10.23
N ILE A 361 32.11 6.80 -9.17
CA ILE A 361 30.76 7.23 -8.81
C ILE A 361 30.17 8.15 -9.90
N TYR A 362 30.98 9.03 -10.47
CA TYR A 362 30.54 9.88 -11.59
C TYR A 362 30.16 9.04 -12.82
N LEU A 363 31.01 8.08 -13.20
CA LEU A 363 30.75 7.24 -14.38
C LEU A 363 29.54 6.32 -14.19
N THR A 364 29.31 5.77 -12.98
CA THR A 364 28.09 4.97 -12.73
C THR A 364 26.82 5.80 -12.88
N GLN A 365 26.83 7.08 -12.47
CA GLN A 365 25.70 7.99 -12.65
C GLN A 365 25.46 8.36 -14.11
N VAL A 366 26.52 8.60 -14.90
CA VAL A 366 26.42 8.88 -16.34
C VAL A 366 25.84 7.68 -17.08
N THR A 367 26.34 6.47 -16.81
CA THR A 367 25.78 5.24 -17.39
C THR A 367 24.39 4.90 -16.89
N ALA A 368 23.97 5.44 -15.74
CA ALA A 368 22.61 5.28 -15.23
C ALA A 368 21.58 6.22 -15.88
N MET A 369 22.03 7.23 -16.64
CA MET A 369 21.19 8.20 -17.32
C MET A 369 21.08 7.98 -18.84
N SER A 370 22.03 7.25 -19.42
CA SER A 370 21.99 6.69 -20.80
C SER A 370 21.20 5.39 -20.84
#